data_AF-A0A2T5RI59-F1
#
_entry.id   AF-A0A2T5RI59-F1
#
_cell.length_a   1.000
_cell.length_b   1.000
_cell.length_c   1.000
_cell.angle_alpha   90.00
_cell.angle_beta   90.00
_cell.angle_gamma   90.00
#
_symmetry.space_group_name_H-M   'P 1'
#
loop_
_entity.id
_entity.type
_entity.pdbx_description
1 polymer ?
#
loop_
_entity_poly.entity_id
_entity_poly.type
_entity_poly.pdbx_seq_one_letter_code
_entity_poly.pdbx_strand_id
1 'polypeptide(L)'
;MGIEIGLAVNPEKIDSLQWQNCYLKTLKIIDDYPAMALKSESHLGEKRLVLTSDVEKNINDLKRRHWSICGNIENNSRAETFSLYYNLDYYDTWSSYDNDDILFSYLDFDKDLRFIYKRKTQGEDYHKLILAISILIENCFPDKTIVMGDFDSEEVTEAVNWLEEIFEQKFEWPVLAAKEKLFTKLKSRFADHDVIKNFYHFYRGDQNEMMHYFFKKLGQETVSEWLKDYLKAREYTVHSKGAIDLFILWLNESKDLESLVKMACIDEDGPCYEMKDFIEVLNDIWIFVFDEYRDYFDRFEEFEKKSNKDPFLKIYSLF
;
A
#
# COMPACT_ATOMS: atom_id res chain seq x y z
N MET A 1 0.36 -0.87 -15.90
CA MET A 1 -0.28 -0.72 -14.58
C MET A 1 -0.56 0.76 -14.35
N GLY A 2 -1.61 1.13 -13.63
CA GLY A 2 -1.97 2.53 -13.37
C GLY A 2 -2.38 2.69 -11.91
N ILE A 3 -2.21 3.91 -11.38
CA ILE A 3 -2.48 4.28 -9.99
C ILE A 3 -3.98 4.13 -9.71
N GLU A 4 -4.34 3.37 -8.68
CA GLU A 4 -5.73 3.09 -8.30
C GLU A 4 -6.01 3.28 -6.81
N ILE A 5 -7.27 3.55 -6.48
CA ILE A 5 -7.80 3.46 -5.11
C ILE A 5 -8.96 2.47 -5.10
N GLY A 6 -9.01 1.67 -4.04
CA GLY A 6 -10.05 0.71 -3.77
C GLY A 6 -10.59 0.83 -2.36
N LEU A 7 -11.88 0.55 -2.22
CA LEU A 7 -12.58 0.46 -0.95
C LEU A 7 -13.48 -0.77 -0.99
N ALA A 8 -13.24 -1.71 -0.06
CA ALA A 8 -14.09 -2.85 0.15
C ALA A 8 -14.90 -2.70 1.45
N VAL A 9 -16.07 -3.34 1.50
CA VAL A 9 -17.01 -3.26 2.62
C VAL A 9 -17.63 -4.60 2.96
N ASN A 10 -17.89 -4.84 4.24
CA ASN A 10 -18.74 -5.90 4.75
C ASN A 10 -20.09 -5.30 5.18
N PRO A 11 -21.06 -5.17 4.27
CA PRO A 11 -22.28 -4.41 4.52
C PRO A 11 -23.16 -5.06 5.59
N GLU A 12 -23.11 -6.39 5.75
CA GLU A 12 -23.89 -7.13 6.74
C GLU A 12 -23.58 -6.72 8.20
N LYS A 13 -22.40 -6.11 8.43
CA LYS A 13 -21.93 -5.71 9.76
C LYS A 13 -22.11 -4.21 10.02
N ILE A 14 -22.70 -3.47 9.09
CA ILE A 14 -22.87 -2.02 9.16
C ILE A 14 -24.35 -1.69 9.32
N ASP A 15 -24.66 -0.88 10.33
CA ASP A 15 -26.00 -0.33 10.50
C ASP A 15 -26.31 0.67 9.37
N SER A 16 -27.50 0.55 8.78
CA SER A 16 -27.91 1.38 7.65
C SER A 16 -27.95 2.88 7.99
N LEU A 17 -28.33 3.25 9.20
CA LEU A 17 -28.37 4.66 9.60
C LEU A 17 -26.95 5.21 9.80
N GLN A 18 -26.04 4.41 10.38
CA GLN A 18 -24.62 4.78 10.45
C GLN A 18 -24.02 4.97 9.05
N TRP A 19 -24.32 4.07 8.10
CA TRP A 19 -23.89 4.19 6.70
C TRP A 19 -24.36 5.50 6.07
N GLN A 20 -25.66 5.80 6.21
CA GLN A 20 -26.23 7.04 5.68
C GLN A 20 -25.58 8.29 6.29
N ASN A 21 -25.29 8.28 7.60
CA ASN A 21 -24.57 9.37 8.25
C ASN A 21 -23.14 9.52 7.71
N CYS A 22 -22.43 8.40 7.48
CA CYS A 22 -21.11 8.41 6.85
C CYS A 22 -21.18 8.96 5.42
N TYR A 23 -22.14 8.52 4.61
CA TYR A 23 -22.38 9.07 3.27
C TYR A 23 -22.55 10.59 3.31
N LEU A 24 -23.37 11.13 4.23
CA LEU A 24 -23.56 12.58 4.36
C LEU A 24 -22.27 13.31 4.76
N LYS A 25 -21.37 12.67 5.53
CA LYS A 25 -20.03 13.20 5.79
C LYS A 25 -19.17 13.24 4.53
N THR A 26 -19.26 12.22 3.65
CA THR A 26 -18.50 12.23 2.39
C THR A 26 -18.87 13.42 1.49
N LEU A 27 -20.15 13.81 1.48
CA LEU A 27 -20.60 15.00 0.75
C LEU A 27 -19.97 16.29 1.27
N LYS A 28 -19.71 16.41 2.58
CA LYS A 28 -19.03 17.59 3.13
C LYS A 28 -17.59 17.74 2.62
N ILE A 29 -16.87 16.63 2.44
CA ILE A 29 -15.51 16.66 1.85
C ILE A 29 -15.59 17.08 0.39
N ILE A 30 -16.57 16.50 -0.33
CA ILE A 30 -16.81 16.80 -1.74
C ILE A 30 -17.15 18.28 -1.95
N ASP A 31 -17.93 18.88 -1.05
CA ASP A 31 -18.29 20.30 -1.11
C ASP A 31 -17.07 21.24 -0.95
N ASP A 32 -15.99 20.75 -0.33
CA ASP A 32 -14.71 21.47 -0.15
C ASP A 32 -13.71 21.21 -1.31
N TYR A 33 -14.11 20.46 -2.33
CA TYR A 33 -13.25 20.11 -3.47
C TYR A 33 -13.93 20.44 -4.81
N PRO A 34 -13.19 20.90 -5.84
CA PRO A 34 -13.71 21.12 -7.19
C PRO A 34 -14.01 19.80 -7.94
N ALA A 35 -14.90 18.98 -7.40
CA ALA A 35 -15.19 17.64 -7.91
C ALA A 35 -15.96 17.69 -9.24
N MET A 36 -15.63 16.77 -10.14
CA MET A 36 -16.26 16.67 -11.45
C MET A 36 -17.00 15.33 -11.61
N ALA A 37 -18.17 15.38 -12.23
CA ALA A 37 -18.98 14.24 -12.60
C ALA A 37 -19.39 14.25 -14.08
N LEU A 38 -19.88 13.11 -14.56
CA LEU A 38 -20.58 12.99 -15.84
C LEU A 38 -22.09 13.04 -15.64
N LYS A 39 -22.76 13.88 -16.42
CA LYS A 39 -24.22 14.03 -16.49
C LYS A 39 -24.70 13.79 -17.90
N SER A 40 -25.79 13.03 -18.04
CA SER A 40 -26.48 12.89 -19.32
C SER A 40 -27.53 13.99 -19.45
N GLU A 41 -27.52 14.70 -20.57
CA GLU A 41 -28.52 15.71 -20.89
C GLU A 41 -29.03 15.56 -22.33
N SER A 42 -30.22 16.07 -22.58
CA SER A 42 -30.82 16.13 -23.92
C SER A 42 -30.49 17.49 -24.54
N HIS A 43 -29.80 17.48 -25.68
CA HIS A 43 -29.51 18.67 -26.46
C HIS A 43 -29.94 18.44 -27.91
N LEU A 44 -30.88 19.26 -28.40
CA LEU A 44 -31.44 19.13 -29.76
C LEU A 44 -32.07 17.75 -30.06
N GLY A 45 -32.67 17.11 -29.03
CA GLY A 45 -33.30 15.79 -29.16
C GLY A 45 -32.33 14.61 -29.03
N GLU A 46 -31.02 14.87 -28.95
CA GLU A 46 -29.99 13.84 -28.77
C GLU A 46 -29.47 13.82 -27.33
N LYS A 47 -29.15 12.62 -26.84
CA LYS A 47 -28.50 12.46 -25.52
C LYS A 47 -27.00 12.69 -25.68
N ARG A 48 -26.45 13.60 -24.87
CA ARG A 48 -25.01 13.79 -24.74
C ARG A 48 -24.57 13.66 -23.28
N LEU A 49 -23.28 13.39 -23.10
CA LEU A 49 -22.63 13.45 -21.79
C LEU A 49 -21.92 14.80 -21.66
N VAL A 50 -22.11 15.45 -20.53
CA VAL A 50 -21.45 16.71 -20.17
C VAL A 50 -20.78 16.57 -18.81
N LEU A 51 -19.72 17.35 -18.62
CA LEU A 51 -19.03 17.50 -17.35
C LEU A 51 -19.82 18.47 -16.47
N THR A 52 -19.89 18.19 -15.19
CA THR A 52 -20.64 19.01 -14.22
C THR A 52 -20.01 18.93 -12.83
N SER A 53 -20.22 19.97 -12.03
CA SER A 53 -19.97 19.96 -10.59
C SER A 53 -21.12 19.35 -9.79
N ASP A 54 -22.26 19.04 -10.43
CA ASP A 54 -23.38 18.32 -9.80
C ASP A 54 -23.01 16.83 -9.62
N VAL A 55 -22.25 16.52 -8.58
CA VAL A 55 -21.77 15.15 -8.35
C VAL A 55 -22.80 14.24 -7.71
N GLU A 56 -23.74 14.79 -6.91
CA GLU A 56 -24.82 14.02 -6.29
C GLU A 56 -26.00 13.79 -7.24
N LYS A 57 -26.46 12.55 -7.32
CA LYS A 57 -27.49 12.07 -8.26
C LYS A 57 -28.66 11.45 -7.50
N ASN A 58 -29.86 11.55 -8.08
CA ASN A 58 -31.09 10.96 -7.56
C ASN A 58 -31.42 11.34 -6.10
N ILE A 59 -31.20 12.59 -5.70
CA ILE A 59 -31.36 13.09 -4.31
C ILE A 59 -32.72 12.69 -3.68
N ASN A 60 -33.78 12.68 -4.49
CA ASN A 60 -35.16 12.38 -4.03
C ASN A 60 -35.50 10.89 -3.99
N ASP A 61 -34.63 10.00 -4.48
CA ASP A 61 -34.81 8.55 -4.45
C ASP A 61 -33.71 7.94 -3.58
N LEU A 62 -34.01 7.73 -2.29
CA LEU A 62 -33.03 7.22 -1.32
C LEU A 62 -32.43 5.86 -1.71
N LYS A 63 -33.12 5.05 -2.52
CA LYS A 63 -32.58 3.76 -2.99
C LYS A 63 -31.55 3.92 -4.09
N ARG A 64 -31.64 5.00 -4.87
CA ARG A 64 -30.74 5.29 -6.01
C ARG A 64 -29.85 6.49 -5.80
N ARG A 65 -29.99 7.18 -4.66
CA ARG A 65 -29.19 8.34 -4.28
C ARG A 65 -27.74 7.90 -4.16
N HIS A 66 -26.86 8.60 -4.86
CA HIS A 66 -25.42 8.36 -4.86
C HIS A 66 -24.70 9.62 -5.31
N TRP A 67 -23.43 9.76 -4.95
CA TRP A 67 -22.53 10.67 -5.66
C TRP A 67 -21.69 9.90 -6.68
N SER A 68 -21.22 10.60 -7.70
CA SER A 68 -20.40 10.05 -8.78
C SER A 68 -19.33 11.07 -9.16
N ILE A 69 -18.05 10.68 -9.11
CA ILE A 69 -16.91 11.56 -9.36
C ILE A 69 -15.99 10.90 -10.39
N CYS A 70 -15.54 11.66 -11.39
CA CYS A 70 -14.62 11.20 -12.43
C CYS A 70 -13.40 12.11 -12.62
N GLY A 71 -13.23 13.14 -11.79
CA GLY A 71 -12.08 14.05 -11.91
C GLY A 71 -12.23 15.36 -11.13
N ASN A 72 -11.46 16.35 -11.54
CA ASN A 72 -11.48 17.72 -11.02
C ASN A 72 -11.90 18.71 -12.13
N ILE A 73 -12.83 19.60 -11.81
CA ILE A 73 -13.45 20.50 -12.80
C ILE A 73 -12.58 21.71 -13.13
N GLU A 74 -11.72 22.16 -12.21
CA GLU A 74 -10.89 23.35 -12.40
C GLU A 74 -9.75 23.12 -13.39
N ASN A 75 -9.08 21.98 -13.27
CA ASN A 75 -7.96 21.59 -14.14
C ASN A 75 -8.39 20.64 -15.27
N ASN A 76 -9.65 20.18 -15.28
CA ASN A 76 -10.22 19.21 -16.23
C ASN A 76 -9.45 17.86 -16.28
N SER A 77 -8.75 17.51 -15.20
CA SER A 77 -8.13 16.20 -14.99
C SER A 77 -9.20 15.15 -14.76
N ARG A 78 -9.01 13.94 -15.31
CA ARG A 78 -10.00 12.86 -15.22
C ARG A 78 -9.41 11.48 -15.45
N ALA A 79 -10.00 10.49 -14.80
CA ALA A 79 -9.80 9.09 -15.14
C ALA A 79 -11.10 8.29 -14.96
N GLU A 80 -11.08 7.20 -14.19
CA GLU A 80 -12.27 6.36 -14.00
C GLU A 80 -13.28 7.00 -13.04
N THR A 81 -14.54 6.57 -13.16
CA THR A 81 -15.63 7.07 -12.31
C THR A 81 -15.74 6.26 -11.03
N PHE A 82 -15.76 6.97 -9.91
CA PHE A 82 -16.04 6.46 -8.57
C PHE A 82 -17.48 6.79 -8.21
N SER A 83 -18.13 5.93 -7.43
CA SER A 83 -19.50 6.17 -6.96
C SER A 83 -19.72 5.54 -5.60
N LEU A 84 -20.47 6.22 -4.76
CA LEU A 84 -20.91 5.73 -3.45
C LEU A 84 -22.42 5.94 -3.36
N TYR A 85 -23.14 4.88 -3.06
CA TYR A 85 -24.59 4.88 -2.84
C TYR A 85 -24.95 5.17 -1.39
N TYR A 86 -26.01 5.96 -1.23
CA TYR A 86 -26.62 6.30 0.06
C TYR A 86 -27.22 5.08 0.75
N ASN A 87 -27.81 4.16 -0.03
CA ASN A 87 -28.35 2.92 0.50
C ASN A 87 -27.29 1.81 0.49
N LEU A 88 -27.00 1.25 1.66
CA LEU A 88 -26.05 0.16 1.84
C LEU A 88 -26.48 -1.13 1.12
N ASP A 89 -27.80 -1.38 1.02
CA ASP A 89 -28.36 -2.55 0.32
C ASP A 89 -27.93 -2.62 -1.15
N TYR A 90 -27.48 -1.49 -1.73
CA TYR A 90 -26.92 -1.47 -3.08
C TYR A 90 -25.70 -2.41 -3.22
N TYR A 91 -24.95 -2.61 -2.14
CA TYR A 91 -23.78 -3.49 -2.11
C TYR A 91 -24.09 -4.89 -1.60
N ASP A 92 -25.36 -5.18 -1.25
CA ASP A 92 -25.73 -6.49 -0.76
C ASP A 92 -25.84 -7.48 -1.93
N THR A 93 -24.88 -8.40 -2.01
CA THR A 93 -24.80 -9.45 -3.02
C THR A 93 -24.54 -10.78 -2.31
N TRP A 94 -24.91 -11.88 -2.97
CA TRP A 94 -25.32 -13.20 -2.43
C TRP A 94 -24.29 -14.02 -1.62
N SER A 95 -23.22 -13.43 -1.06
CA SER A 95 -22.16 -14.18 -0.37
C SER A 95 -21.94 -13.72 1.07
N SER A 96 -22.47 -14.46 2.05
CA SER A 96 -22.23 -14.19 3.48
C SER A 96 -20.74 -14.32 3.83
N TYR A 97 -20.19 -13.33 4.56
CA TYR A 97 -18.81 -13.42 5.04
C TYR A 97 -18.73 -14.06 6.41
N ASP A 98 -17.96 -15.15 6.51
CA ASP A 98 -17.66 -15.79 7.81
C ASP A 98 -16.64 -15.02 8.67
N ASN A 99 -15.96 -13.99 8.14
CA ASN A 99 -14.93 -13.26 8.89
C ASN A 99 -15.46 -11.95 9.50
N ASP A 100 -15.19 -11.73 10.78
CA ASP A 100 -15.53 -10.50 11.52
C ASP A 100 -14.71 -9.29 11.10
N ASP A 101 -13.49 -9.52 10.64
CA ASP A 101 -12.58 -8.47 10.17
C ASP A 101 -12.32 -8.64 8.67
N ILE A 102 -12.69 -7.62 7.89
CA ILE A 102 -12.56 -7.59 6.43
C ILE A 102 -11.10 -7.70 5.98
N LEU A 103 -10.13 -7.31 6.82
CA LEU A 103 -8.71 -7.49 6.51
C LEU A 103 -8.43 -8.95 6.18
N PHE A 104 -8.91 -9.89 6.99
CA PHE A 104 -8.64 -11.31 6.75
C PHE A 104 -9.41 -11.88 5.56
N SER A 105 -10.53 -11.28 5.16
CA SER A 105 -11.15 -11.59 3.87
C SER A 105 -10.31 -11.07 2.70
N TYR A 106 -9.61 -9.95 2.87
CA TYR A 106 -8.72 -9.40 1.85
C TYR A 106 -7.41 -10.20 1.69
N LEU A 107 -6.88 -10.74 2.78
CA LEU A 107 -5.70 -11.62 2.74
C LEU A 107 -6.00 -12.99 2.12
N ASP A 108 -7.27 -13.42 2.17
CA ASP A 108 -7.73 -14.70 1.65
C ASP A 108 -8.17 -14.54 0.19
N PHE A 109 -7.25 -14.81 -0.74
CA PHE A 109 -7.46 -14.64 -2.19
C PHE A 109 -8.66 -15.43 -2.75
N ASP A 110 -9.15 -16.44 -2.02
CA ASP A 110 -10.29 -17.27 -2.43
C ASP A 110 -11.65 -16.63 -2.06
N LYS A 111 -11.66 -15.50 -1.34
CA LYS A 111 -12.89 -14.81 -0.94
C LYS A 111 -13.16 -13.59 -1.81
N ASP A 112 -14.35 -13.56 -2.40
CA ASP A 112 -14.84 -12.38 -3.12
C ASP A 112 -15.02 -11.23 -2.14
N LEU A 113 -14.26 -10.15 -2.33
CA LEU A 113 -14.47 -8.89 -1.64
C LEU A 113 -15.55 -8.06 -2.32
N ARG A 114 -16.41 -7.45 -1.51
CA ARG A 114 -17.46 -6.54 -1.95
C ARG A 114 -16.86 -5.16 -2.08
N PHE A 115 -16.37 -4.87 -3.27
CA PHE A 115 -15.85 -3.55 -3.62
C PHE A 115 -16.98 -2.55 -3.80
N ILE A 116 -16.89 -1.43 -3.08
CA ILE A 116 -17.65 -0.22 -3.42
C ILE A 116 -17.08 0.34 -4.72
N TYR A 117 -15.75 0.46 -4.78
CA TYR A 117 -15.00 0.76 -5.97
C TYR A 117 -13.60 0.16 -5.86
N LYS A 118 -13.01 -0.10 -7.03
CA LYS A 118 -11.58 -0.35 -7.24
C LYS A 118 -11.29 0.13 -8.65
N ARG A 119 -10.80 1.37 -8.74
CA ARG A 119 -10.78 2.15 -9.98
C ARG A 119 -9.51 2.98 -10.07
N LYS A 120 -9.09 3.25 -11.30
CA LYS A 120 -7.87 4.01 -11.57
C LYS A 120 -8.11 5.50 -11.46
N THR A 121 -7.28 6.17 -10.68
CA THR A 121 -7.19 7.63 -10.65
C THR A 121 -6.10 8.15 -11.59
N GLN A 122 -5.16 7.29 -12.01
CA GLN A 122 -3.96 7.65 -12.78
C GLN A 122 -3.04 8.67 -12.08
N GLY A 123 -3.20 8.86 -10.77
CA GLY A 123 -2.45 9.87 -10.00
C GLY A 123 -2.91 11.31 -10.25
N GLU A 124 -4.05 11.50 -10.91
CA GLU A 124 -4.64 12.83 -11.12
C GLU A 124 -5.10 13.45 -9.79
N ASP A 125 -5.28 14.78 -9.75
CA ASP A 125 -5.54 15.55 -8.53
C ASP A 125 -6.70 15.04 -7.66
N TYR A 126 -7.71 14.39 -8.26
CA TYR A 126 -8.85 13.84 -7.53
C TYR A 126 -8.52 12.53 -6.78
N HIS A 127 -7.32 11.97 -6.96
CA HIS A 127 -6.80 10.85 -6.17
C HIS A 127 -6.86 11.15 -4.66
N LYS A 128 -6.40 12.35 -4.26
CA LYS A 128 -6.42 12.81 -2.86
C LYS A 128 -7.83 12.86 -2.29
N LEU A 129 -8.81 13.34 -3.06
CA LEU A 129 -10.23 13.34 -2.67
C LEU A 129 -10.75 11.91 -2.43
N ILE A 130 -10.50 11.00 -3.36
CA ILE A 130 -10.98 9.62 -3.22
C ILE A 130 -10.28 8.91 -2.04
N LEU A 131 -8.99 9.15 -1.82
CA LEU A 131 -8.26 8.63 -0.67
C LEU A 131 -8.84 9.17 0.65
N ALA A 132 -9.07 10.48 0.78
CA ALA A 132 -9.68 11.10 1.97
C ALA A 132 -11.08 10.54 2.26
N ILE A 133 -11.93 10.38 1.24
CA ILE A 133 -13.24 9.75 1.39
C ILE A 133 -13.10 8.29 1.86
N SER A 134 -12.15 7.54 1.30
CA SER A 134 -11.90 6.15 1.67
C SER A 134 -11.47 6.04 3.14
N ILE A 135 -10.55 6.91 3.58
CA ILE A 135 -10.06 6.98 4.97
C ILE A 135 -11.19 7.37 5.93
N LEU A 136 -12.04 8.35 5.57
CA LEU A 136 -13.22 8.71 6.36
C LEU A 136 -14.13 7.50 6.56
N ILE A 137 -14.40 6.74 5.49
CA ILE A 137 -15.28 5.57 5.57
C ILE A 137 -14.66 4.49 6.45
N GLU A 138 -13.35 4.22 6.33
CA GLU A 138 -12.67 3.25 7.20
C GLU A 138 -12.68 3.65 8.67
N ASN A 139 -12.55 4.94 8.97
CA ASN A 139 -12.68 5.45 10.33
C ASN A 139 -14.11 5.35 10.87
N CYS A 140 -15.14 5.46 10.00
CA CYS A 140 -16.53 5.27 10.40
C CYS A 140 -16.86 3.80 10.66
N PHE A 141 -16.20 2.87 9.95
CA PHE A 141 -16.46 1.43 10.03
C PHE A 141 -15.16 0.61 10.13
N PRO A 142 -14.42 0.74 11.25
CA PRO A 142 -13.24 -0.08 11.48
C PRO A 142 -13.58 -1.57 11.35
N ASP A 143 -12.67 -2.34 10.76
CA ASP A 143 -12.76 -3.81 10.58
C ASP A 143 -13.85 -4.28 9.63
N LYS A 144 -14.74 -3.39 9.19
CA LYS A 144 -15.84 -3.67 8.26
C LYS A 144 -15.56 -3.08 6.88
N THR A 145 -14.60 -2.19 6.78
CA THR A 145 -14.15 -1.58 5.52
C THR A 145 -12.63 -1.58 5.48
N ILE A 146 -12.08 -1.57 4.28
CA ILE A 146 -10.63 -1.52 4.06
C ILE A 146 -10.31 -0.70 2.82
N VAL A 147 -9.47 0.32 3.02
CA VAL A 147 -8.87 1.12 1.96
C VAL A 147 -7.66 0.37 1.40
N MET A 148 -7.55 0.33 0.08
CA MET A 148 -6.45 -0.31 -0.64
C MET A 148 -6.14 0.46 -1.92
N GLY A 149 -5.04 0.08 -2.59
CA GLY A 149 -4.59 0.71 -3.82
C GLY A 149 -3.17 1.22 -3.70
N ASP A 150 -2.86 2.21 -4.52
CA ASP A 150 -1.59 2.88 -4.62
C ASP A 150 -1.69 4.22 -3.89
N PHE A 151 -1.13 4.28 -2.68
CA PHE A 151 -0.95 5.52 -1.92
C PHE A 151 0.25 5.34 -1.00
N ASP A 152 0.88 6.44 -0.61
CA ASP A 152 1.99 6.44 0.34
C ASP A 152 1.67 7.18 1.66
N SER A 153 2.64 7.20 2.57
CA SER A 153 2.55 7.86 3.87
C SER A 153 2.30 9.37 3.78
N GLU A 154 2.81 10.05 2.76
CA GLU A 154 2.64 11.49 2.57
C GLU A 154 1.19 11.77 2.15
N GLU A 155 0.67 11.03 1.16
CA GLU A 155 -0.70 11.14 0.70
C GLU A 155 -1.72 10.82 1.81
N VAL A 156 -1.45 9.79 2.63
CA VAL A 156 -2.27 9.49 3.81
C VAL A 156 -2.22 10.62 4.83
N THR A 157 -1.05 11.20 5.09
CA THR A 157 -0.90 12.33 6.02
C THR A 157 -1.69 13.54 5.55
N GLU A 158 -1.57 13.91 4.28
CA GLU A 158 -2.32 15.02 3.70
C GLU A 158 -3.84 14.78 3.78
N ALA A 159 -4.29 13.59 3.39
CA ALA A 159 -5.71 13.23 3.42
C ALA A 159 -6.27 13.24 4.86
N VAL A 160 -5.52 12.72 5.84
CA VAL A 160 -5.90 12.76 7.25
C VAL A 160 -5.97 14.20 7.74
N ASN A 161 -4.95 15.03 7.51
CA ASN A 161 -4.95 16.43 7.93
C ASN A 161 -6.16 17.18 7.37
N TRP A 162 -6.48 16.98 6.09
CA TRP A 162 -7.65 17.60 5.46
C TRP A 162 -8.97 17.15 6.11
N LEU A 163 -9.10 15.87 6.47
CA LEU A 163 -10.26 15.39 7.24
C LEU A 163 -10.33 16.02 8.64
N GLU A 164 -9.20 16.14 9.33
CA GLU A 164 -9.15 16.76 10.66
C GLU A 164 -9.53 18.24 10.61
N GLU A 165 -9.16 18.96 9.54
CA GLU A 165 -9.56 20.35 9.28
C GLU A 165 -11.07 20.49 9.06
N ILE A 166 -11.68 19.63 8.23
CA ILE A 166 -13.12 19.70 7.92
C ILE A 166 -14.00 19.34 9.13
N PHE A 167 -13.60 18.32 9.90
CA PHE A 167 -14.44 17.74 10.95
C PHE A 167 -14.04 18.14 12.37
N GLU A 168 -12.95 18.88 12.54
CA GLU A 168 -12.42 19.34 13.84
C GLU A 168 -12.23 18.18 14.84
N GLN A 169 -11.84 17.01 14.35
CA GLN A 169 -11.61 15.80 15.14
C GLN A 169 -10.44 15.00 14.59
N LYS A 170 -9.84 14.14 15.40
CA LYS A 170 -8.74 13.28 14.97
C LYS A 170 -9.21 12.13 14.09
N PHE A 171 -8.38 11.74 13.12
CA PHE A 171 -8.59 10.56 12.28
C PHE A 171 -7.41 9.59 12.40
N GLU A 172 -7.72 8.28 12.38
CA GLU A 172 -6.70 7.25 12.29
C GLU A 172 -6.29 7.02 10.83
N TRP A 173 -5.04 6.62 10.63
CA TRP A 173 -4.57 6.11 9.34
C TRP A 173 -5.32 4.82 8.97
N PRO A 174 -5.52 4.56 7.66
CA PRO A 174 -6.10 3.30 7.19
C PRO A 174 -5.20 2.14 7.59
N VAL A 175 -5.78 0.97 7.85
CA VAL A 175 -5.10 -0.20 8.42
C VAL A 175 -3.88 -0.60 7.61
N LEU A 176 -3.94 -0.50 6.27
CA LEU A 176 -2.81 -0.89 5.41
C LEU A 176 -1.64 0.11 5.46
N ALA A 177 -1.83 1.34 5.93
CA ALA A 177 -0.74 2.29 6.17
C ALA A 177 -0.36 2.42 7.66
N ALA A 178 -1.20 1.93 8.57
CA ALA A 178 -0.96 2.02 10.01
C ALA A 178 -0.13 0.84 10.52
N LYS A 179 1.19 1.00 10.56
CA LYS A 179 2.19 -0.03 10.92
C LYS A 179 1.82 -0.85 12.16
N GLU A 180 1.60 -0.21 13.30
CA GLU A 180 1.27 -0.90 14.56
C GLU A 180 -0.07 -1.63 14.49
N LYS A 181 -1.07 -1.02 13.83
CA LYS A 181 -2.43 -1.56 13.71
C LYS A 181 -2.44 -2.80 12.83
N LEU A 182 -1.79 -2.74 11.66
CA LEU A 182 -1.65 -3.88 10.75
C LEU A 182 -0.90 -5.03 11.43
N PHE A 183 0.25 -4.74 12.06
CA PHE A 183 1.05 -5.76 12.73
C PHE A 183 0.26 -6.46 13.83
N THR A 184 -0.42 -5.69 14.68
CA THR A 184 -1.21 -6.24 15.79
C THR A 184 -2.33 -7.15 15.28
N LYS A 185 -3.04 -6.73 14.23
CA LYS A 185 -4.08 -7.55 13.60
C LYS A 185 -3.50 -8.85 13.02
N LEU A 186 -2.44 -8.77 12.23
CA LEU A 186 -1.81 -9.97 11.66
C LEU A 186 -1.29 -10.92 12.76
N LYS A 187 -0.65 -10.39 13.79
CA LYS A 187 -0.11 -11.18 14.91
C LYS A 187 -1.18 -11.89 15.74
N SER A 188 -2.43 -11.42 15.70
CA SER A 188 -3.55 -12.09 16.35
C SER A 188 -3.95 -13.41 15.67
N ARG A 189 -3.55 -13.62 14.41
CA ARG A 189 -3.99 -14.77 13.59
C ARG A 189 -2.84 -15.61 13.04
N PHE A 190 -1.68 -15.00 12.79
CA PHE A 190 -0.57 -15.63 12.08
C PHE A 190 0.66 -15.80 12.97
N ALA A 191 1.44 -16.84 12.66
CA ALA A 191 2.79 -17.01 13.20
C ALA A 191 3.74 -15.94 12.61
N ASP A 192 4.88 -15.70 13.25
CA ASP A 192 5.77 -14.58 12.90
C ASP A 192 6.18 -14.53 11.42
N HIS A 193 6.55 -15.67 10.85
CA HIS A 193 6.90 -15.77 9.45
C HIS A 193 5.75 -15.32 8.51
N ASP A 194 4.53 -15.77 8.80
CA ASP A 194 3.33 -15.38 8.04
C ASP A 194 2.91 -13.94 8.31
N VAL A 195 3.20 -13.38 9.50
CA VAL A 195 3.01 -11.96 9.78
C VAL A 195 3.92 -11.14 8.87
N ILE A 196 5.22 -11.43 8.80
CA ILE A 196 6.15 -10.69 7.94
C ILE A 196 5.71 -10.79 6.48
N LYS A 197 5.38 -11.99 6.01
CA LYS A 197 4.92 -12.23 4.63
C LYS A 197 3.69 -11.40 4.27
N ASN A 198 2.64 -11.43 5.09
CA ASN A 198 1.42 -10.68 4.82
C ASN A 198 1.65 -9.17 4.97
N PHE A 199 2.40 -8.75 5.99
CA PHE A 199 2.71 -7.35 6.22
C PHE A 199 3.50 -6.76 5.03
N TYR A 200 4.58 -7.42 4.60
CA TYR A 200 5.39 -7.00 3.45
C TYR A 200 4.57 -6.86 2.16
N HIS A 201 3.59 -7.73 1.95
CA HIS A 201 2.77 -7.69 0.74
C HIS A 201 1.71 -6.57 0.76
N PHE A 202 1.09 -6.33 1.91
CA PHE A 202 -0.10 -5.49 2.01
C PHE A 202 0.14 -4.11 2.63
N TYR A 203 1.25 -3.91 3.33
CA TYR A 203 1.57 -2.61 3.91
C TYR A 203 1.83 -1.56 2.81
N ARG A 204 1.34 -0.35 3.04
CA ARG A 204 1.40 0.81 2.14
C ARG A 204 2.04 2.04 2.77
N GLY A 205 2.58 1.91 3.98
CA GLY A 205 3.40 2.96 4.57
C GLY A 205 4.88 2.84 4.18
N ASP A 206 5.74 3.49 4.95
CA ASP A 206 7.19 3.56 4.70
C ASP A 206 7.88 2.19 4.83
N GLN A 207 8.47 1.71 3.73
CA GLN A 207 9.12 0.41 3.65
C GLN A 207 10.42 0.32 4.46
N ASN A 208 11.15 1.43 4.62
CA ASN A 208 12.34 1.46 5.47
C ASN A 208 11.94 1.32 6.95
N GLU A 209 10.88 2.01 7.37
CA GLU A 209 10.36 1.86 8.73
C GLU A 209 9.83 0.45 9.02
N MET A 210 9.29 -0.23 8.01
CA MET A 210 8.79 -1.59 8.14
C MET A 210 9.91 -2.56 8.54
N MET A 211 11.07 -2.52 7.89
CA MET A 211 12.19 -3.41 8.23
C MET A 211 12.71 -3.17 9.64
N HIS A 212 12.90 -1.90 10.00
CA HIS A 212 13.25 -1.52 11.37
C HIS A 212 12.26 -2.08 12.39
N TYR A 213 10.98 -2.00 12.07
CA TYR A 213 9.92 -2.50 12.93
C TYR A 213 9.96 -4.03 13.10
N PHE A 214 10.21 -4.79 12.03
CA PHE A 214 10.36 -6.24 12.14
C PHE A 214 11.55 -6.65 12.99
N PHE A 215 12.71 -6.03 12.80
CA PHE A 215 13.89 -6.29 13.62
C PHE A 215 13.60 -6.02 15.11
N LYS A 216 12.95 -4.90 15.40
CA LYS A 216 12.57 -4.52 16.77
C LYS A 216 11.55 -5.46 17.41
N LYS A 217 10.59 -5.99 16.65
CA LYS A 217 9.47 -6.78 17.19
C LYS A 217 9.72 -8.28 17.20
N LEU A 218 10.43 -8.80 16.20
CA LEU A 218 10.58 -10.22 15.92
C LEU A 218 12.03 -10.72 16.07
N GLY A 219 13.00 -9.80 16.08
CA GLY A 219 14.42 -10.12 16.14
C GLY A 219 15.01 -10.43 14.76
N GLN A 220 16.33 -10.24 14.65
CA GLN A 220 17.08 -10.45 13.41
C GLN A 220 17.00 -11.89 12.90
N GLU A 221 17.04 -12.89 13.79
CA GLU A 221 17.00 -14.32 13.42
C GLU A 221 15.72 -14.65 12.63
N THR A 222 14.55 -14.31 13.18
CA THR A 222 13.25 -14.49 12.53
C THR A 222 13.16 -13.80 11.18
N VAL A 223 13.69 -12.56 11.07
CA VAL A 223 13.67 -11.81 9.80
C VAL A 223 14.62 -12.42 8.77
N SER A 224 15.76 -12.93 9.22
CA SER A 224 16.77 -13.57 8.37
C SER A 224 16.23 -14.88 7.76
N GLU A 225 15.58 -15.71 8.57
CA GLU A 225 14.91 -16.93 8.13
C GLU A 225 13.82 -16.61 7.11
N TRP A 226 12.95 -15.63 7.40
CA TRP A 226 11.92 -15.20 6.46
C TRP A 226 12.49 -14.71 5.14
N LEU A 227 13.53 -13.87 5.18
CA LEU A 227 14.15 -13.31 3.98
C LEU A 227 14.69 -14.43 3.09
N LYS A 228 15.40 -15.39 3.69
CA LYS A 228 15.95 -16.56 3.01
C LYS A 228 14.86 -17.38 2.33
N ASP A 229 13.81 -17.74 3.09
CA ASP A 229 12.69 -18.54 2.60
C ASP A 229 11.92 -17.80 1.50
N TYR A 230 11.73 -16.49 1.65
CA TYR A 230 10.98 -15.68 0.70
C TYR A 230 11.72 -15.53 -0.64
N LEU A 231 13.04 -15.29 -0.62
CA LEU A 231 13.86 -15.22 -1.83
C LEU A 231 13.82 -16.55 -2.59
N LYS A 232 13.94 -17.68 -1.88
CA LYS A 232 13.89 -19.01 -2.46
C LYS A 232 12.52 -19.36 -3.02
N ALA A 233 11.46 -19.18 -2.24
CA ALA A 233 10.09 -19.54 -2.63
C ALA A 233 9.56 -18.74 -3.83
N ARG A 234 10.08 -17.53 -4.06
CA ARG A 234 9.73 -16.70 -5.22
C ARG A 234 10.54 -17.03 -6.47
N GLU A 235 11.53 -17.92 -6.36
CA GLU A 235 12.48 -18.23 -7.44
C GLU A 235 13.08 -16.97 -8.06
N TYR A 236 13.35 -15.96 -7.23
CA TYR A 236 13.92 -14.72 -7.72
C TYR A 236 15.31 -14.97 -8.28
N THR A 237 15.61 -14.41 -9.44
CA THR A 237 17.00 -14.30 -9.87
C THR A 237 17.69 -13.19 -9.06
N VAL A 238 19.00 -13.28 -8.89
CA VAL A 238 19.77 -12.26 -8.15
C VAL A 238 19.62 -10.84 -8.73
N HIS A 239 19.44 -10.71 -10.05
CA HIS A 239 19.19 -9.42 -10.72
C HIS A 239 17.73 -8.98 -10.72
N SER A 240 16.83 -9.73 -10.09
CA SER A 240 15.42 -9.34 -10.04
C SER A 240 15.26 -8.14 -9.12
N LYS A 241 14.41 -7.18 -9.52
CA LYS A 241 14.12 -6.01 -8.70
C LYS A 241 13.66 -6.39 -7.28
N GLY A 242 12.83 -7.43 -7.16
CA GLY A 242 12.35 -7.90 -5.86
C GLY A 242 13.46 -8.41 -4.93
N ALA A 243 14.46 -9.13 -5.47
CA ALA A 243 15.62 -9.54 -4.68
C ALA A 243 16.48 -8.33 -4.28
N ILE A 244 16.76 -7.43 -5.23
CA ILE A 244 17.53 -6.21 -5.01
C ILE A 244 16.93 -5.33 -3.91
N ASP A 245 15.61 -5.09 -3.98
CA ASP A 245 14.89 -4.28 -2.98
C ASP A 245 15.02 -4.91 -1.58
N LEU A 246 14.92 -6.24 -1.48
CA LEU A 246 15.10 -6.95 -0.21
C LEU A 246 16.54 -6.90 0.31
N PHE A 247 17.55 -6.94 -0.57
CA PHE A 247 18.94 -6.77 -0.17
C PHE A 247 19.19 -5.37 0.39
N ILE A 248 18.67 -4.34 -0.28
CA ILE A 248 18.74 -2.94 0.19
C ILE A 248 18.11 -2.81 1.57
N LEU A 249 16.88 -3.32 1.72
CA LEU A 249 16.13 -3.30 2.96
C LEU A 249 16.89 -4.00 4.11
N TRP A 250 17.46 -5.18 3.86
CA TRP A 250 18.29 -5.90 4.82
C TRP A 250 19.54 -5.13 5.22
N LEU A 251 20.32 -4.66 4.24
CA LEU A 251 21.59 -3.96 4.49
C LEU A 251 21.37 -2.61 5.18
N ASN A 252 20.29 -1.91 4.84
CA ASN A 252 19.95 -0.65 5.46
C ASN A 252 19.65 -0.80 6.96
N GLU A 253 18.95 -1.88 7.34
CA GLU A 253 18.60 -2.14 8.74
C GLU A 253 19.70 -2.84 9.52
N SER A 254 20.20 -3.98 9.03
CA SER A 254 21.12 -4.85 9.77
C SER A 254 22.58 -4.40 9.73
N LYS A 255 22.99 -3.69 8.66
CA LYS A 255 24.39 -3.46 8.30
C LYS A 255 25.24 -4.75 8.18
N ASP A 256 24.58 -5.91 8.01
CA ASP A 256 25.20 -7.23 8.08
C ASP A 256 25.29 -7.86 6.68
N LEU A 257 26.35 -7.50 5.96
CA LEU A 257 26.65 -8.07 4.65
C LEU A 257 27.03 -9.55 4.74
N GLU A 258 27.72 -9.96 5.80
CA GLU A 258 28.19 -11.34 5.95
C GLU A 258 27.01 -12.31 6.04
N SER A 259 26.02 -11.99 6.88
CA SER A 259 24.80 -12.80 6.98
C SER A 259 24.00 -12.78 5.68
N LEU A 260 23.96 -11.66 4.96
CA LEU A 260 23.28 -11.61 3.66
C LEU A 260 23.95 -12.54 2.64
N VAL A 261 25.27 -12.52 2.53
CA VAL A 261 26.05 -13.42 1.65
C VAL A 261 25.82 -14.88 2.03
N LYS A 262 25.84 -15.18 3.34
CA LYS A 262 25.59 -16.55 3.83
C LYS A 262 24.21 -17.03 3.41
N MET A 263 23.16 -16.25 3.70
CA MET A 263 21.78 -16.61 3.37
C MET A 263 21.54 -16.73 1.87
N ALA A 264 22.10 -15.83 1.07
CA ALA A 264 21.79 -15.71 -0.36
C ALA A 264 22.63 -16.65 -1.24
N CYS A 265 23.87 -16.93 -0.87
CA CYS A 265 24.83 -17.64 -1.75
C CYS A 265 25.36 -18.95 -1.17
N ILE A 266 25.46 -19.10 0.16
CA ILE A 266 26.19 -20.21 0.80
C ILE A 266 25.25 -21.25 1.40
N ASP A 267 24.19 -20.82 2.08
CA ASP A 267 23.23 -21.71 2.74
C ASP A 267 22.49 -22.56 1.70
N GLU A 268 22.58 -23.89 1.82
CA GLU A 268 21.92 -24.86 0.93
C GLU A 268 20.39 -24.75 1.02
N ASP A 269 19.88 -24.29 2.15
CA ASP A 269 18.46 -24.03 2.36
C ASP A 269 18.02 -22.66 1.80
N GLY A 270 18.96 -21.82 1.35
CA GLY A 270 18.71 -20.53 0.71
C GLY A 270 18.50 -20.62 -0.82
N PRO A 271 18.48 -19.47 -1.52
CA PRO A 271 18.36 -19.43 -2.98
C PRO A 271 19.64 -19.81 -3.73
N CYS A 272 20.78 -19.91 -3.04
CA CYS A 272 22.07 -20.35 -3.58
C CYS A 272 22.50 -19.62 -4.87
N TYR A 273 22.47 -18.28 -4.85
CA TYR A 273 22.92 -17.48 -6.00
C TYR A 273 24.41 -17.68 -6.28
N GLU A 274 24.77 -17.60 -7.57
CA GLU A 274 26.17 -17.56 -7.98
C GLU A 274 26.86 -16.32 -7.40
N MET A 275 27.96 -16.53 -6.68
CA MET A 275 28.66 -15.47 -5.94
C MET A 275 29.07 -14.30 -6.83
N LYS A 276 29.46 -14.58 -8.07
CA LYS A 276 29.86 -13.56 -9.03
C LYS A 276 28.71 -12.61 -9.35
N ASP A 277 27.55 -13.16 -9.69
CA ASP A 277 26.37 -12.39 -10.08
C ASP A 277 25.83 -11.60 -8.87
N PHE A 278 25.93 -12.17 -7.67
CA PHE A 278 25.58 -11.48 -6.43
C PHE A 278 26.48 -10.27 -6.15
N ILE A 279 27.80 -10.40 -6.35
CA ILE A 279 28.75 -9.28 -6.19
C ILE A 279 28.45 -8.19 -7.23
N GLU A 280 28.17 -8.54 -8.47
CA GLU A 280 27.80 -7.55 -9.50
C GLU A 280 26.56 -6.74 -9.06
N VAL A 281 25.54 -7.39 -8.53
CA VAL A 281 24.35 -6.73 -8.00
C VAL A 281 24.66 -5.86 -6.78
N LEU A 282 25.47 -6.32 -5.83
CA LEU A 282 25.87 -5.51 -4.68
C LEU A 282 26.60 -4.23 -5.12
N ASN A 283 27.45 -4.32 -6.16
CA ASN A 283 28.14 -3.16 -6.71
C ASN A 283 27.16 -2.13 -7.27
N ASP A 284 26.09 -2.58 -7.92
CA ASP A 284 25.04 -1.71 -8.46
C ASP A 284 24.17 -1.09 -7.35
N ILE A 285 23.98 -1.82 -6.24
CA ILE A 285 23.19 -1.38 -5.08
C ILE A 285 23.95 -0.35 -4.22
N TRP A 286 25.28 -0.31 -4.27
CA TRP A 286 26.15 0.47 -3.37
C TRP A 286 25.87 1.98 -3.32
N ILE A 287 25.11 2.54 -4.26
CA ILE A 287 24.70 3.94 -4.24
C ILE A 287 23.67 4.24 -3.11
N PHE A 288 22.95 3.23 -2.62
CA PHE A 288 21.80 3.39 -1.72
C PHE A 288 22.09 3.10 -0.23
N VAL A 289 23.35 2.78 0.13
CA VAL A 289 23.77 2.53 1.52
C VAL A 289 24.36 3.83 2.09
N PHE A 290 23.55 4.55 2.89
CA PHE A 290 23.80 5.80 3.65
C PHE A 290 25.15 6.55 3.48
N ASP A 291 25.04 7.87 3.23
CA ASP A 291 26.16 8.83 3.02
C ASP A 291 27.31 8.76 4.05
N GLU A 292 27.01 8.38 5.30
CA GLU A 292 27.96 8.32 6.42
C GLU A 292 29.09 7.30 6.24
N TYR A 293 28.95 6.34 5.31
CA TYR A 293 29.94 5.30 5.07
C TYR A 293 30.82 5.53 3.84
N ARG A 294 30.59 6.59 3.04
CA ARG A 294 31.44 6.91 1.88
C ARG A 294 32.94 7.02 2.22
N ASP A 295 33.27 7.56 3.39
CA ASP A 295 34.65 7.71 3.89
C ASP A 295 35.38 6.39 4.19
N TYR A 296 34.64 5.28 4.38
CA TYR A 296 35.24 3.95 4.49
C TYR A 296 35.60 3.37 3.12
N PHE A 297 34.96 3.84 2.05
CA PHE A 297 35.10 3.29 0.70
C PHE A 297 36.15 4.01 -0.16
N ASP A 298 36.43 5.30 0.06
CA ASP A 298 37.62 5.96 -0.52
C ASP A 298 38.91 5.19 -0.17
N ARG A 299 38.92 4.57 1.01
CA ARG A 299 40.01 3.70 1.46
C ARG A 299 40.03 2.36 0.74
N PHE A 300 38.90 1.87 0.25
CA PHE A 300 38.77 0.60 -0.50
C PHE A 300 39.21 0.76 -1.95
N GLU A 301 38.81 1.85 -2.63
CA GLU A 301 39.30 2.20 -3.97
C GLU A 301 40.81 2.48 -3.99
N GLU A 302 41.34 3.17 -2.99
CA GLU A 302 42.80 3.33 -2.84
C GLU A 302 43.51 1.99 -2.64
N PHE A 303 42.83 1.00 -2.06
CA PHE A 303 43.36 -0.32 -1.78
C PHE A 303 43.36 -1.22 -3.02
N GLU A 304 42.30 -1.21 -3.82
CA GLU A 304 42.24 -1.88 -5.12
C GLU A 304 43.30 -1.32 -6.08
N LYS A 305 43.45 0.01 -6.15
CA LYS A 305 44.49 0.65 -6.97
C LYS A 305 45.92 0.25 -6.56
N LYS A 306 46.13 -0.16 -5.30
CA LYS A 306 47.44 -0.60 -4.77
C LYS A 306 47.66 -2.12 -4.82
N SER A 307 46.61 -2.93 -4.95
CA SER A 307 46.67 -4.39 -4.86
C SER A 307 46.33 -5.03 -6.20
N ASN A 308 47.35 -5.34 -7.00
CA ASN A 308 47.22 -6.01 -8.31
C ASN A 308 46.89 -7.52 -8.18
N LYS A 309 45.91 -7.88 -7.34
CA LYS A 309 45.47 -9.26 -7.09
C LYS A 309 43.96 -9.34 -6.91
N ASP A 310 43.44 -10.47 -7.37
CA ASP A 310 42.05 -10.92 -7.42
C ASP A 310 41.20 -10.52 -6.19
N PRO A 311 40.12 -9.70 -6.35
CA PRO A 311 39.29 -9.22 -5.24
C PRO A 311 38.55 -10.34 -4.49
N PHE A 312 38.43 -11.52 -5.10
CA PHE A 312 37.74 -12.69 -4.54
C PHE A 312 38.37 -13.27 -3.26
N LEU A 313 39.68 -13.08 -3.03
CA LEU A 313 40.39 -13.67 -1.89
C LEU A 313 40.35 -12.82 -0.61
N LYS A 314 39.86 -11.55 -0.66
CA LYS A 314 39.95 -10.63 0.48
C LYS A 314 38.64 -10.27 1.17
N ILE A 315 37.48 -10.53 0.58
CA ILE A 315 36.20 -10.39 1.29
C ILE A 315 36.19 -11.32 2.53
N TYR A 316 36.80 -12.50 2.43
CA TYR A 316 37.03 -13.42 3.56
C TYR A 316 38.10 -12.96 4.58
N SER A 317 38.93 -11.96 4.26
CA SER A 317 40.02 -11.50 5.16
C SER A 317 39.75 -10.13 5.79
N LEU A 318 38.59 -9.54 5.51
CA LEU A 318 38.12 -8.28 6.10
C LEU A 318 37.12 -8.51 7.25
N PHE A 319 36.84 -9.77 7.57
CA PHE A 319 36.16 -10.26 8.77
C PHE A 319 37.12 -11.17 9.55
#